data_AF-A0A7C6F277-F1
#
_entry.id   AF-A0A7C6F277-F1
#
_cell.length_a   1.000
_cell.length_b   1.000
_cell.length_c   1.000
_cell.angle_alpha   90.00
_cell.angle_beta   90.00
_cell.angle_gamma   90.00
#
_symmetry.space_group_name_H-M   'P 1'
#
loop_
_entity.id
_entity.type
_entity.pdbx_description
1 polymer ?
#
loop_
_entity_poly.entity_id
_entity_poly.type
_entity_poly.pdbx_seq_one_letter_code
_entity_poly.pdbx_strand_id
1 'polypeptide(L)'
;MRSILLKATSGTVFDGMQVMRNFLIAFLFFFPVTLFGQSTEKNDFLVVPGRVTEGDTVLLATIKEVYIFPKPKFSSRKAEYHYWKLVRDLKIVYPYAQLAKVKLEELNQEFMKLPNDRARKEYAKQVEKQLRVEYEDQLKALTITQGKLLIKLIDRETGKTSYT
;
A
#
# COMPACT_ATOMS: atom_id res chain seq x y z
N MET A 1 -0.05 -70.92 48.51
CA MET A 1 0.87 -69.80 48.20
C MET A 1 0.56 -69.16 46.84
N ARG A 2 -0.68 -68.72 46.60
CA ARG A 2 -1.08 -68.00 45.37
C ARG A 2 -1.14 -66.47 45.54
N SER A 3 -0.70 -65.94 46.69
CA SER A 3 -0.87 -64.54 47.08
C SER A 3 0.37 -63.65 46.89
N ILE A 4 1.49 -64.16 46.38
CA ILE A 4 2.74 -63.39 46.26
C ILE A 4 2.98 -62.84 44.85
N LEU A 5 2.37 -63.41 43.80
CA LEU A 5 2.63 -63.00 42.41
C LEU A 5 1.78 -61.84 41.88
N LEU A 6 0.74 -61.40 42.60
CA LEU A 6 -0.12 -60.28 42.18
C LEU A 6 0.30 -58.92 42.75
N LYS A 7 1.31 -58.87 43.64
CA LYS A 7 1.75 -57.63 44.30
C LYS A 7 2.96 -56.97 43.64
N ALA A 8 3.64 -57.66 42.71
CA ALA A 8 4.85 -57.15 42.05
C ALA A 8 4.56 -56.31 40.79
N THR A 9 3.40 -56.48 40.15
CA THR A 9 3.03 -55.75 38.93
C THR A 9 2.28 -54.43 39.21
N SER A 10 1.72 -54.24 40.41
CA SER A 10 1.01 -52.99 40.76
C SER A 10 1.95 -51.88 41.26
N GLY A 11 3.14 -52.22 41.76
CA GLY A 11 4.11 -51.25 42.27
C GLY A 11 4.89 -50.50 41.19
N THR A 12 5.24 -51.17 40.08
CA THR A 12 6.01 -50.56 38.97
C THR A 12 5.15 -49.70 38.04
N VAL A 13 3.86 -50.07 37.86
CA VAL A 13 2.92 -49.31 37.01
C VAL A 13 2.46 -48.03 37.70
N PHE A 14 2.28 -48.04 39.03
CA PHE A 14 1.85 -46.86 39.79
C PHE A 14 2.96 -45.80 39.88
N ASP A 15 4.22 -46.23 40.00
CA ASP A 15 5.39 -45.36 40.02
C ASP A 15 5.68 -44.79 38.61
N GLY A 16 5.57 -45.62 37.57
CA GLY A 16 5.68 -45.17 36.17
C GLY A 16 4.60 -44.14 35.77
N MET A 17 3.37 -44.27 36.30
CA MET A 17 2.28 -43.33 36.03
C MET A 17 2.43 -42.01 36.80
N GLN A 18 3.05 -42.02 37.98
CA GLN A 18 3.46 -40.83 38.73
C GLN A 18 4.60 -40.09 38.02
N VAL A 19 5.63 -40.82 37.56
CA VAL A 19 6.77 -40.25 36.83
C VAL A 19 6.34 -39.68 35.48
N MET A 20 5.44 -40.36 34.75
CA MET A 20 4.91 -39.88 33.47
C MET A 20 4.04 -38.63 33.63
N ARG A 21 3.26 -38.53 34.72
CA ARG A 21 2.51 -37.31 35.08
C ARG A 21 3.45 -36.15 35.42
N ASN A 22 4.52 -36.40 36.18
CA ASN A 22 5.48 -35.36 36.55
C ASN A 22 6.31 -34.90 35.34
N PHE A 23 6.63 -35.80 34.40
CA PHE A 23 7.22 -35.43 33.10
C PHE A 23 6.27 -34.61 32.22
N LEU A 24 4.98 -34.94 32.20
CA LEU A 24 3.95 -34.15 31.50
C LEU A 24 3.78 -32.74 32.09
N ILE A 25 3.82 -32.61 33.42
CA ILE A 25 3.74 -31.31 34.10
C ILE A 25 5.02 -30.49 33.86
N ALA A 26 6.20 -31.13 33.87
CA ALA A 26 7.46 -30.46 33.55
C ALA A 26 7.51 -29.98 32.10
N PHE A 27 6.97 -30.75 31.15
CA PHE A 27 6.87 -30.35 29.74
C PHE A 27 5.89 -29.19 29.55
N LEU A 28 4.80 -29.14 30.31
CA LEU A 28 3.84 -28.03 30.30
C LEU A 28 4.42 -26.73 30.87
N PHE A 29 5.37 -26.81 31.82
CA PHE A 29 6.03 -25.65 32.42
C PHE A 29 7.26 -25.16 31.64
N PHE A 30 7.90 -26.01 30.82
CA PHE A 30 9.09 -25.64 30.05
C PHE A 30 8.79 -25.07 28.65
N PHE A 31 7.51 -25.02 28.26
CA PHE A 31 7.06 -24.33 27.07
C PHE A 31 6.53 -22.96 27.47
N PRO A 32 7.37 -21.90 27.53
CA PRO A 32 6.83 -20.56 27.66
C PRO A 32 6.04 -20.31 26.38
N VAL A 33 4.72 -20.35 26.50
CA VAL A 33 3.81 -19.87 25.48
C VAL A 33 4.16 -18.40 25.30
N THR A 34 4.93 -18.08 24.26
CA THR A 34 5.20 -16.71 23.85
C THR A 34 3.92 -16.16 23.23
N LEU A 35 2.99 -15.72 24.06
CA LEU A 35 1.90 -14.85 23.66
C LEU A 35 2.52 -13.49 23.35
N PHE A 36 2.90 -13.29 22.08
CA PHE A 36 3.18 -11.97 21.55
C PHE A 36 1.86 -11.20 21.42
N GLY A 37 1.42 -10.60 22.53
CA GLY A 37 0.18 -9.81 22.62
C GLY A 37 0.38 -8.30 22.52
N GLN A 38 1.57 -7.81 22.16
CA GLN A 38 1.75 -6.37 21.92
C GLN A 38 1.27 -6.02 20.51
N SER A 39 0.02 -5.60 20.38
CA SER A 39 -0.37 -4.77 19.25
C SER A 39 0.30 -3.41 19.43
N THR A 40 1.26 -3.08 18.57
CA THR A 40 1.75 -1.71 18.44
C THR A 40 0.58 -0.86 17.98
N GLU A 41 -0.11 -0.17 18.89
CA GLU A 41 -0.89 0.98 18.50
C GLU A 41 0.07 1.91 17.75
N LYS A 42 -0.19 2.12 16.46
CA LYS A 42 0.42 3.19 15.68
C LYS A 42 -0.05 4.49 16.32
N ASN A 43 0.62 4.90 17.37
CA ASN A 43 0.44 6.22 17.88
C ASN A 43 1.04 7.18 16.87
N ASP A 44 0.20 8.04 16.31
CA ASP A 44 0.50 9.03 15.27
C ASP A 44 1.30 10.21 15.84
N PHE A 45 2.29 9.94 16.70
CA PHE A 45 3.11 10.96 17.32
C PHE A 45 4.20 11.42 16.35
N LEU A 46 4.15 12.70 15.97
CA LEU A 46 5.24 13.35 15.25
C LEU A 46 6.39 13.61 16.22
N VAL A 47 7.42 12.76 16.17
CA VAL A 47 8.67 12.96 16.93
C VAL A 47 9.47 14.08 16.25
N VAL A 48 9.50 15.25 16.88
CA VAL A 48 10.28 16.42 16.44
C VAL A 48 11.36 16.73 17.49
N PRO A 49 12.59 17.08 17.07
CA PRO A 49 13.64 17.45 18.01
C PRO A 49 13.22 18.69 18.82
N GLY A 50 13.40 18.65 20.14
CA GLY A 50 13.10 19.76 21.04
C GLY A 50 14.38 20.43 21.56
N ARG A 51 14.33 21.74 21.82
CA ARG A 51 15.35 22.48 22.59
C ARG A 51 14.68 23.09 23.81
N VAL A 52 15.25 22.86 24.99
CA VAL A 52 14.80 23.52 26.22
C VAL A 52 15.45 24.89 26.32
N THR A 53 14.65 25.95 26.40
CA THR A 53 15.08 27.34 26.58
C THR A 53 14.32 27.94 27.75
N GLU A 54 15.04 28.52 28.73
CA GLU A 54 14.46 29.19 29.90
C GLU A 54 13.48 28.36 30.74
N GLY A 55 13.63 27.03 30.72
CA GLY A 55 12.73 26.10 31.45
C GLY A 55 11.56 25.57 30.61
N ASP A 56 11.33 26.13 29.42
CA ASP A 56 10.29 25.69 28.49
C ASP A 56 10.86 24.82 27.35
N THR A 57 10.10 23.81 26.93
CA THR A 57 10.48 22.91 25.83
C THR A 57 9.93 23.44 24.50
N VAL A 58 10.81 23.90 23.62
CA VAL A 58 10.45 24.37 22.26
C VAL A 58 10.68 23.24 21.26
N LEU A 59 9.64 22.87 20.51
CA LEU A 59 9.72 21.89 19.43
C LEU A 59 10.26 22.53 18.15
N LEU A 60 11.21 21.87 17.49
CA LEU A 60 11.79 22.30 16.22
C LEU A 60 11.20 21.45 15.09
N ALA A 61 10.33 22.06 14.28
CA ALA A 61 9.82 21.44 13.06
C ALA A 61 10.62 21.92 11.84
N THR A 62 11.15 21.00 11.05
CA THR A 62 11.73 21.34 9.75
C THR A 62 10.60 21.48 8.74
N ILE A 63 10.35 22.70 8.27
CA ILE A 63 9.37 22.98 7.22
C ILE A 63 9.99 22.58 5.89
N LYS A 64 9.22 21.90 5.03
CA LYS A 64 9.66 21.62 3.66
C LYS A 64 9.82 22.93 2.90
N GLU A 65 10.94 23.08 2.20
CA GLU A 65 11.16 24.22 1.31
C GLU A 65 10.06 24.26 0.24
N VAL A 66 9.48 25.45 0.03
CA VAL A 66 8.43 25.67 -0.97
C VAL A 66 8.98 26.61 -2.03
N TYR A 67 9.02 26.12 -3.27
CA TYR A 67 9.39 26.95 -4.41
C TYR A 67 8.27 27.93 -4.75
N ILE A 68 8.53 29.22 -4.55
CA ILE A 68 7.61 30.30 -4.94
C ILE A 68 7.99 30.76 -6.34
N PHE A 69 7.16 30.42 -7.32
CA PHE A 69 7.35 30.88 -8.70
C PHE A 69 6.86 32.34 -8.86
N PRO A 70 7.63 33.20 -9.55
CA PRO A 70 7.17 34.56 -9.85
C PRO A 70 5.96 34.53 -10.78
N LYS A 71 5.15 35.59 -10.76
CA LYS A 71 4.04 35.73 -11.71
C LYS A 71 4.58 35.66 -13.16
N PRO A 72 3.94 34.87 -14.04
CA PRO A 72 4.39 34.73 -15.41
C PRO A 72 4.34 36.09 -16.14
N LYS A 73 5.41 36.43 -16.86
CA LYS A 73 5.45 37.58 -17.77
C LYS A 73 5.18 37.08 -19.18
N PHE A 74 4.18 37.65 -19.84
CA PHE A 74 3.79 37.25 -21.19
C PHE A 74 4.32 38.23 -22.24
N SER A 75 4.76 37.71 -23.38
CA SER A 75 5.23 38.52 -24.51
C SER A 75 4.09 39.22 -25.27
N SER A 76 2.86 38.68 -25.18
CA SER A 76 1.68 39.23 -25.84
C SER A 76 0.38 38.78 -25.14
N ARG A 77 -0.71 39.52 -25.36
CA ARG A 77 -2.07 39.12 -24.91
C ARG A 77 -2.50 37.74 -25.41
N LYS A 78 -2.06 37.37 -26.62
CA LYS A 78 -2.33 36.05 -27.20
C LYS A 78 -1.61 34.94 -26.42
N ALA A 79 -0.34 35.14 -26.07
CA ALA A 79 0.42 34.19 -25.25
C ALA A 79 -0.20 34.01 -23.86
N GLU A 80 -0.63 35.11 -23.24
CA GLU A 80 -1.36 35.09 -21.96
C GLU A 80 -2.66 34.28 -22.05
N TYR A 81 -3.47 34.52 -23.09
CA TYR A 81 -4.70 33.75 -23.32
C TYR A 81 -4.44 32.26 -23.47
N HIS A 82 -3.44 31.87 -24.28
CA HIS A 82 -3.09 30.46 -24.46
C HIS A 82 -2.59 29.81 -23.17
N TYR A 83 -1.82 30.53 -22.37
CA TYR A 83 -1.36 30.04 -21.06
C TYR A 83 -2.53 29.77 -20.12
N TRP A 84 -3.43 30.74 -19.93
CA TRP A 84 -4.58 30.56 -19.04
C TRP A 84 -5.57 29.51 -19.54
N LYS A 85 -5.73 29.38 -20.87
CA LYS A 85 -6.48 28.27 -21.47
C LYS A 85 -5.84 26.93 -21.09
N LEU A 86 -4.53 26.78 -21.25
CA LEU A 86 -3.82 25.56 -20.87
C LEU A 86 -3.97 25.25 -19.39
N VAL A 87 -3.84 26.24 -18.50
CA VAL A 87 -4.03 26.05 -17.06
C VAL A 87 -5.45 25.57 -16.74
N ARG A 88 -6.47 26.14 -17.39
CA ARG A 88 -7.87 25.69 -17.25
C ARG A 88 -8.04 24.25 -17.71
N ASP A 89 -7.56 23.93 -18.92
CA ASP A 89 -7.67 22.58 -19.48
C ASP A 89 -6.92 21.57 -18.61
N LEU A 90 -5.74 21.92 -18.10
CA LEU A 90 -4.95 21.10 -17.18
C LEU A 90 -5.71 20.78 -15.90
N LYS A 91 -6.34 21.79 -15.27
CA LYS A 91 -7.15 21.59 -14.06
C LYS A 91 -8.30 20.61 -14.27
N ILE A 92 -8.90 20.61 -15.46
CA ILE A 92 -9.99 19.69 -15.80
C ILE A 92 -9.45 18.27 -15.99
N VAL A 93 -8.35 18.10 -16.74
CA VAL A 93 -7.86 16.76 -17.10
C VAL A 93 -7.02 16.08 -16.02
N TYR A 94 -6.41 16.85 -15.11
CA TYR A 94 -5.45 16.32 -14.13
C TYR A 94 -6.04 15.26 -13.18
N PRO A 95 -7.26 15.42 -12.63
CA PRO A 95 -7.88 14.36 -11.81
C PRO A 95 -8.06 13.04 -12.56
N TYR A 96 -8.43 13.10 -13.84
CA TYR A 96 -8.55 11.90 -14.68
C TYR A 96 -7.21 11.21 -14.88
N ALA A 97 -6.13 11.97 -15.07
CA ALA A 97 -4.79 11.40 -15.22
C ALA A 97 -4.32 10.68 -13.94
N GLN A 98 -4.59 11.26 -12.76
CA GLN A 98 -4.28 10.61 -11.48
C GLN A 98 -5.07 9.31 -11.29
N LEU A 99 -6.37 9.32 -11.60
CA LEU A 99 -7.21 8.13 -11.53
C LEU A 99 -6.71 7.03 -12.49
N ALA A 100 -6.37 7.41 -13.72
CA ALA A 100 -5.83 6.50 -14.72
C ALA A 100 -4.51 5.86 -14.26
N LYS A 101 -3.63 6.63 -13.60
CA LYS A 101 -2.38 6.10 -13.02
C LYS A 101 -2.65 4.98 -12.02
N VAL A 102 -3.56 5.23 -11.07
CA VAL A 102 -3.91 4.24 -10.03
C VAL A 102 -4.50 2.99 -10.66
N LYS A 103 -5.47 3.16 -11.56
CA LYS A 103 -6.10 2.04 -12.28
C LYS A 103 -5.10 1.23 -13.09
N LEU A 104 -4.19 1.89 -13.79
CA LEU A 104 -3.16 1.21 -14.57
C LEU A 104 -2.22 0.39 -13.69
N GLU A 105 -1.86 0.89 -12.51
CA GLU A 105 -1.03 0.15 -11.55
C GLU A 105 -1.76 -1.10 -11.03
N GLU A 106 -3.03 -0.98 -10.64
CA GLU A 106 -3.88 -2.11 -10.23
C GLU A 106 -3.95 -3.18 -11.32
N LEU A 107 -4.26 -2.77 -12.56
CA LEU A 107 -4.35 -3.66 -13.71
C LEU A 107 -3.01 -4.32 -14.04
N ASN A 108 -1.90 -3.59 -13.88
CA ASN A 108 -0.56 -4.14 -14.12
C ASN A 108 -0.22 -5.23 -13.07
N GLN A 109 -0.60 -5.04 -11.81
CA GLN A 109 -0.40 -6.05 -10.76
C GLN A 109 -1.21 -7.32 -11.00
N GLU A 110 -2.44 -7.20 -11.48
CA GLU A 110 -3.27 -8.35 -11.88
C GLU A 110 -2.71 -9.04 -13.13
N PHE A 111 -2.30 -8.25 -14.12
CA PHE A 111 -1.72 -8.75 -15.36
C PHE A 111 -0.47 -9.62 -15.13
N MET A 112 0.39 -9.22 -14.18
CA MET A 112 1.60 -9.96 -13.82
C MET A 112 1.32 -11.30 -13.14
N LYS A 113 0.14 -11.49 -12.54
CA LYS A 113 -0.25 -12.76 -11.89
C LYS A 113 -0.76 -13.81 -12.88
N LEU A 114 -1.03 -13.42 -14.13
CA LEU A 114 -1.61 -14.31 -15.13
C LEU A 114 -0.56 -15.30 -15.67
N PRO A 115 -0.86 -16.61 -15.71
CA PRO A 115 0.14 -17.64 -15.98
C PRO A 115 0.48 -17.82 -17.46
N ASN A 116 -0.42 -17.45 -18.38
CA ASN A 116 -0.29 -17.78 -19.80
C ASN A 116 -0.67 -16.62 -20.72
N ASP A 117 -0.08 -16.56 -21.91
CA ASP A 117 -0.31 -15.50 -22.92
C ASP A 117 -1.75 -15.40 -23.38
N ARG A 118 -2.44 -16.54 -23.47
CA ARG A 118 -3.86 -16.56 -23.81
C ARG A 118 -4.71 -15.87 -22.74
N ALA A 119 -4.44 -16.15 -21.47
CA ALA A 119 -5.13 -15.53 -20.34
C ALA A 119 -4.85 -14.02 -20.30
N ARG A 120 -3.60 -13.60 -20.58
CA ARG A 120 -3.23 -12.18 -20.69
C ARG A 120 -4.02 -11.45 -21.79
N LYS A 121 -4.16 -12.06 -22.97
CA LYS A 121 -4.95 -11.49 -24.08
C LYS A 121 -6.44 -11.40 -23.77
N GLU A 122 -7.00 -12.44 -23.14
CA GLU A 122 -8.42 -12.46 -22.75
C GLU A 122 -8.70 -11.40 -21.68
N TYR A 123 -7.85 -11.30 -20.65
CA TYR A 123 -7.93 -10.28 -19.62
C TYR A 123 -7.82 -8.86 -20.19
N ALA A 124 -6.85 -8.60 -21.07
CA ALA A 124 -6.69 -7.29 -21.70
C ALA A 124 -7.97 -6.85 -22.46
N LYS A 125 -8.60 -7.77 -23.20
CA LYS A 125 -9.87 -7.49 -23.90
C LYS A 125 -11.03 -7.22 -22.95
N GLN A 126 -11.10 -7.96 -21.84
CA GLN A 126 -12.14 -7.77 -20.82
C GLN A 126 -12.01 -6.40 -20.17
N VAL A 127 -10.80 -6.05 -19.73
CA VAL A 127 -10.47 -4.75 -19.13
C VAL A 127 -10.74 -3.60 -20.10
N GLU A 128 -10.30 -3.72 -21.36
CA GLU A 128 -10.58 -2.71 -22.40
C GLU A 128 -12.09 -2.46 -22.55
N LYS A 129 -12.89 -3.52 -22.60
CA LYS A 129 -14.35 -3.41 -22.70
C LYS A 129 -14.95 -2.74 -21.47
N GLN A 130 -14.49 -3.10 -20.27
CA GLN A 130 -14.97 -2.53 -19.00
C GLN A 130 -14.64 -1.04 -18.92
N LEU A 131 -13.38 -0.67 -19.16
CA LEU A 131 -12.92 0.72 -19.15
C LEU A 131 -13.66 1.56 -20.19
N ARG A 132 -13.93 1.01 -21.38
CA ARG A 132 -14.72 1.72 -22.38
C ARG A 132 -16.12 2.03 -21.85
N VAL A 133 -16.83 1.03 -21.31
CA VAL A 133 -18.19 1.25 -20.78
C VAL A 133 -18.22 2.26 -19.62
N GLU A 134 -17.23 2.22 -18.74
CA GLU A 134 -17.17 3.09 -17.56
C GLU A 134 -16.80 4.55 -17.88
N TYR A 135 -15.88 4.76 -18.82
CA TYR A 135 -15.28 6.07 -19.08
C TYR A 135 -15.69 6.70 -20.42
N GLU A 136 -16.40 6.00 -21.30
CA GLU A 136 -16.74 6.51 -22.65
C GLU A 136 -17.48 7.85 -22.60
N ASP A 137 -18.51 7.98 -21.76
CA ASP A 137 -19.28 9.23 -21.66
C ASP A 137 -18.46 10.37 -21.06
N GLN A 138 -17.60 10.06 -20.07
CA GLN A 138 -16.71 11.03 -19.44
C GLN A 138 -15.65 11.54 -20.43
N LEU A 139 -15.10 10.65 -21.26
CA LEU A 139 -14.11 10.98 -22.27
C LEU A 139 -14.73 11.74 -23.44
N LYS A 140 -15.98 11.44 -23.82
CA LYS A 140 -16.74 12.20 -24.84
C LYS A 140 -17.05 13.63 -24.40
N ALA A 141 -17.18 13.88 -23.10
CA ALA A 141 -17.38 15.22 -22.57
C ALA A 141 -16.14 16.12 -22.72
N LEU A 142 -14.95 15.54 -22.91
CA LEU A 142 -13.70 16.28 -23.08
C LEU A 142 -13.56 16.82 -24.50
N THR A 143 -13.00 18.02 -24.64
CA THR A 143 -12.59 18.52 -25.96
C THR A 143 -11.38 17.76 -26.49
N ILE A 144 -11.17 17.78 -27.82
CA ILE A 144 -9.98 17.15 -28.45
C ILE A 144 -8.66 17.66 -27.86
N THR A 145 -8.59 18.95 -27.48
CA THR A 145 -7.38 19.53 -26.88
C THR A 145 -7.14 18.97 -25.48
N GLN A 146 -8.21 18.83 -24.70
CA GLN A 146 -8.17 18.24 -23.36
C GLN A 146 -7.82 16.74 -23.44
N GLY A 147 -8.43 15.97 -24.36
CA GLY A 147 -8.07 14.57 -24.57
C GLY A 147 -6.59 14.37 -24.92
N LYS A 148 -6.04 15.21 -25.81
CA LYS A 148 -4.59 15.21 -26.11
C LYS A 148 -3.73 15.52 -24.89
N LEU A 149 -4.18 16.43 -24.03
CA LEU A 149 -3.48 16.78 -22.80
C LEU A 149 -3.55 15.64 -21.78
N LEU A 150 -4.70 14.98 -21.65
CA LEU A 150 -4.90 13.83 -20.78
C LEU A 150 -3.95 12.69 -21.14
N ILE A 151 -3.86 12.33 -22.43
CA ILE A 151 -2.93 11.28 -22.90
C ILE A 151 -1.48 11.61 -22.51
N LYS A 152 -1.05 12.86 -22.70
CA LYS A 152 0.30 13.31 -22.31
C LYS A 152 0.56 13.22 -20.80
N LEU A 153 -0.46 13.53 -19.99
CA LEU A 153 -0.34 13.42 -18.54
C LEU A 153 -0.27 11.96 -18.10
N ILE A 154 -1.10 11.09 -18.66
CA ILE A 154 -1.04 9.65 -18.36
C ILE A 154 0.33 9.09 -18.73
N ASP A 155 0.84 9.41 -19.92
CA ASP A 155 2.18 9.01 -20.36
C ASP A 155 3.27 9.50 -19.38
N ARG A 156 3.19 10.76 -18.95
CA ARG A 156 4.11 11.34 -17.95
C ARG A 156 4.03 10.67 -16.58
N GLU A 157 2.83 10.38 -16.09
CA GLU A 157 2.60 9.81 -14.76
C GLU A 157 2.94 8.32 -14.70
N THR A 158 2.83 7.62 -15.83
CA THR A 158 3.12 6.19 -15.95
C THR A 158 4.57 5.93 -16.37
N GLY A 159 5.25 6.91 -16.97
CA GLY A 159 6.70 7.02 -16.97
C GLY A 159 7.46 5.80 -17.50
N LYS A 160 6.86 4.97 -18.36
CA LYS A 160 7.57 3.89 -19.06
C LYS A 160 8.39 4.46 -20.21
N THR A 161 9.35 5.34 -19.92
CA THR A 161 10.41 5.61 -20.87
C THR A 161 11.30 4.37 -20.93
N SER A 162 11.17 3.60 -22.01
CA SER A 162 12.07 2.50 -22.41
C SER A 162 13.48 3.00 -22.77
N TYR A 163 14.10 3.79 -21.90
CA TYR A 163 15.51 4.14 -21.99
C TYR A 163 16.22 3.61 -20.74
N THR A 164 16.12 2.30 -20.50
CA THR A 164 17.16 1.49 -19.88
C THR A 164 16.96 0.04 -20.30
#